data_AF-A0A8C0FIM9-F1
#
_entry.id   AF-A0A8C0FIM9-F1
#
_cell.length_a   1.000
_cell.length_b   1.000
_cell.length_c   1.000
_cell.angle_alpha   90.00
_cell.angle_beta   90.00
_cell.angle_gamma   90.00
#
_symmetry.space_group_name_H-M   'P 1'
#
loop_
_entity.id
_entity.type
_entity.pdbx_description
1 polymer ?
#
loop_
_entity_poly.entity_id
_entity_poly.type
_entity_poly.pdbx_seq_one_letter_code
_entity_poly.pdbx_strand_id
1 'polypeptide(L)'
;LRATELFSYAPKSCLLLSPAELAVAQCTQRPVDVVFLLDGSERIGEQNFHRAHHFVEDVARQLTLARTNSDNMNARIALLQYGSERDQDVVFPLTYNLTEISNALAQIKYLDSSSNIGSAIIHAINNIVLSPGDGQRLARRNAELSFVFITDGITGSKNLEEAINSMKKQDVMPTVVALGSDVDMDVLLKLGLGDRAAIFREKDYDSLSQPSFFDRFIRWIC
;
A
#
# COMPACT_ATOMS: atom_id res chain seq x y z
N LEU A 1 30.06 24.73 -30.47
CA LEU A 1 29.93 23.47 -31.24
C LEU A 1 29.13 22.50 -30.39
N ARG A 2 27.83 22.37 -30.70
CA ARG A 2 26.88 21.48 -30.00
C ARG A 2 27.06 20.07 -30.56
N ALA A 3 27.13 19.07 -29.69
CA ALA A 3 27.02 17.67 -30.06
C ALA A 3 25.53 17.33 -30.21
N THR A 4 25.06 17.44 -31.45
CA THR A 4 23.88 16.75 -31.94
C THR A 4 24.30 15.42 -32.53
N GLU A 5 23.35 14.49 -32.49
CA GLU A 5 23.32 13.17 -33.12
C GLU A 5 23.94 12.04 -32.30
N LEU A 6 23.08 11.13 -31.82
CA LEU A 6 23.09 9.72 -32.18
C LEU A 6 21.67 9.14 -31.96
N PHE A 7 21.02 8.76 -33.06
CA PHE A 7 19.98 7.73 -33.24
C PHE A 7 18.67 7.82 -32.42
N SER A 8 17.49 8.15 -32.96
CA SER A 8 16.83 7.66 -34.20
C SER A 8 16.85 6.13 -34.33
N TYR A 9 15.97 5.45 -33.60
CA TYR A 9 15.22 4.27 -34.06
C TYR A 9 14.11 3.97 -33.02
N ALA A 10 12.91 4.51 -33.25
CA ALA A 10 11.70 4.07 -32.57
C ALA A 10 10.62 3.78 -33.64
N PRO A 11 9.97 2.60 -33.61
CA PRO A 11 8.97 2.23 -34.60
C PRO A 11 7.75 3.18 -34.57
N LYS A 12 7.18 3.43 -35.75
CA LYS A 12 6.07 4.37 -36.04
C LYS A 12 4.69 3.94 -35.49
N SER A 13 4.63 3.39 -34.27
CA SER A 13 3.35 3.15 -33.58
C SER A 13 3.40 3.42 -32.09
N CYS A 14 4.22 4.39 -31.66
CA CYS A 14 4.07 4.96 -30.33
C CYS A 14 2.89 5.94 -30.39
N LEU A 15 1.67 5.41 -30.24
CA LEU A 15 0.53 6.22 -29.83
C LEU A 15 0.98 7.01 -28.59
N LEU A 16 0.82 8.33 -28.62
CA LEU A 16 1.11 9.20 -27.49
C LEU A 16 0.21 8.76 -26.34
N LEU A 17 0.74 7.94 -25.45
CA LEU A 17 0.06 7.55 -24.23
C LEU A 17 -0.24 8.82 -23.44
N SER A 18 -1.51 8.98 -23.05
CA SER A 18 -1.94 10.02 -22.14
C SER A 18 -1.16 9.94 -20.81
N PRO A 19 -1.08 11.02 -20.03
CA PRO A 19 -0.46 10.98 -18.71
C PRO A 19 -1.05 9.92 -17.77
N ALA A 20 -2.32 9.56 -17.96
CA ALA A 20 -2.98 8.46 -17.25
C ALA A 20 -2.47 7.08 -17.73
N GLU A 21 -2.30 6.90 -19.04
CA GLU A 21 -1.70 5.67 -19.60
C GLU A 21 -0.22 5.51 -19.23
N LEU A 22 0.53 6.61 -19.09
CA LEU A 22 1.91 6.59 -18.57
C LEU A 22 1.98 6.20 -17.09
N ALA A 23 1.00 6.60 -16.26
CA ALA A 23 0.93 6.19 -14.85
C ALA A 23 0.53 4.71 -14.70
N VAL A 24 -0.34 4.20 -15.57
CA VAL A 24 -0.72 2.78 -15.62
C VAL A 24 0.42 1.91 -16.18
N ALA A 25 1.26 2.46 -17.07
CA ALA A 25 2.36 1.75 -17.70
C ALA A 25 3.44 1.26 -16.71
N GLN A 26 3.62 1.90 -15.55
CA GLN A 26 4.72 1.54 -14.66
C GLN A 26 4.46 0.21 -13.89
N CYS A 27 3.24 -0.03 -13.40
CA CYS A 27 2.89 -1.31 -12.78
C CYS A 27 2.72 -2.46 -13.79
N THR A 28 2.39 -2.17 -15.06
CA THR A 28 2.18 -3.21 -16.08
C THR A 28 3.45 -3.98 -16.46
N GLN A 29 4.63 -3.45 -16.13
CA GLN A 29 5.92 -3.99 -16.57
C GLN A 29 6.77 -4.56 -15.45
N ARG A 30 6.33 -4.48 -14.19
CA ARG A 30 7.04 -5.08 -13.05
C ARG A 30 6.07 -5.75 -12.06
N PRO A 31 6.50 -6.81 -11.38
CA PRO A 31 5.69 -7.43 -10.34
C PRO A 31 5.76 -6.61 -9.04
N VAL A 32 4.60 -6.29 -8.46
CA VAL A 32 4.48 -5.57 -7.18
C VAL A 32 3.46 -6.28 -6.30
N ASP A 33 3.80 -6.57 -5.05
CA ASP A 33 2.85 -7.05 -4.05
C ASP A 33 2.60 -5.91 -3.06
N VAL A 34 1.40 -5.34 -3.10
CA VAL A 34 0.99 -4.21 -2.25
C VAL A 34 0.20 -4.73 -1.05
N VAL A 35 0.66 -4.43 0.16
CA VAL A 35 -0.04 -4.76 1.41
C VAL A 35 -0.48 -3.46 2.06
N PHE A 36 -1.79 -3.22 2.07
CA PHE A 36 -2.37 -2.11 2.81
C PHE A 36 -2.49 -2.48 4.29
N LEU A 37 -2.02 -1.60 5.17
CA LEU A 37 -2.25 -1.63 6.60
C LEU A 37 -3.17 -0.45 6.93
N LEU A 38 -4.46 -0.75 7.06
CA LEU A 38 -5.50 0.23 7.32
C LEU A 38 -5.78 0.30 8.82
N ASP A 39 -5.59 1.48 9.38
CA ASP A 39 -5.88 1.76 10.77
C ASP A 39 -7.41 1.72 11.00
N GLY A 40 -7.85 0.80 11.87
CA GLY A 40 -9.24 0.59 12.27
C GLY A 40 -9.56 1.18 13.63
N SER A 41 -8.79 2.17 14.09
CA SER A 41 -8.96 2.75 15.42
C SER A 41 -10.10 3.77 15.53
N GLU A 42 -10.64 3.89 16.75
CA GLU A 42 -11.73 4.81 17.12
C GLU A 42 -11.48 6.26 16.69
N ARG A 43 -10.22 6.69 16.62
CA ARG A 43 -9.81 8.05 16.24
C ARG A 43 -10.14 8.40 14.80
N ILE A 44 -10.16 7.40 13.92
CA ILE A 44 -10.50 7.58 12.51
C ILE A 44 -12.00 7.76 12.36
N GLY A 45 -12.76 6.92 13.06
CA GLY A 45 -14.21 6.89 13.00
C GLY A 45 -14.73 6.21 11.73
N GLU A 46 -15.91 5.61 11.86
CA GLU A 46 -16.51 4.74 10.84
C GLU A 46 -16.59 5.40 9.46
N GLN A 47 -16.98 6.67 9.37
CA GLN A 47 -17.14 7.36 8.08
C GLN A 47 -15.81 7.51 7.33
N ASN A 48 -14.73 7.84 8.03
CA ASN A 48 -13.40 7.99 7.42
C ASN A 48 -12.79 6.63 7.09
N PHE A 49 -13.03 5.64 7.94
CA PHE A 49 -12.69 4.25 7.65
C PHE A 49 -13.35 3.78 6.34
N HIS A 50 -14.61 4.14 6.11
CA HIS A 50 -15.28 3.87 4.83
C HIS A 50 -14.57 4.53 3.65
N ARG A 51 -14.20 5.81 3.76
CA ARG A 51 -13.43 6.50 2.69
C ARG A 51 -12.09 5.82 2.43
N ALA A 52 -11.40 5.38 3.47
CA ALA A 52 -10.10 4.73 3.35
C ALA A 52 -10.19 3.37 2.64
N HIS A 53 -11.20 2.55 2.93
CA HIS A 53 -11.36 1.27 2.24
C HIS A 53 -11.85 1.45 0.79
N HIS A 54 -12.65 2.50 0.50
CA HIS A 54 -13.01 2.86 -0.88
C HIS A 54 -11.77 3.27 -1.68
N PHE A 55 -10.85 4.03 -1.09
CA PHE A 55 -9.57 4.34 -1.71
C PHE A 55 -8.76 3.09 -2.07
N VAL A 56 -8.74 2.07 -1.20
CA VAL A 56 -8.10 0.77 -1.51
C VAL A 56 -8.78 0.10 -2.71
N GLU A 57 -10.11 0.15 -2.80
CA GLU A 57 -10.86 -0.37 -3.96
C GLU A 57 -10.51 0.38 -5.25
N ASP A 58 -10.47 1.71 -5.21
CA ASP A 58 -10.13 2.55 -6.36
C ASP A 58 -8.71 2.27 -6.85
N VAL A 59 -7.74 2.11 -5.93
CA VAL A 59 -6.39 1.68 -6.28
C VAL A 59 -6.40 0.30 -6.93
N ALA A 60 -7.14 -0.68 -6.38
CA ALA A 60 -7.24 -2.02 -6.96
C ALA A 60 -7.83 -2.03 -8.37
N ARG A 61 -8.76 -1.11 -8.66
CA ARG A 61 -9.37 -0.93 -9.99
C ARG A 61 -8.42 -0.23 -10.97
N GLN A 62 -7.61 0.69 -10.49
CA GLN A 62 -6.67 1.44 -11.31
C GLN A 62 -5.41 0.64 -11.67
N LEU A 63 -4.94 -0.22 -10.76
CA LEU A 63 -3.78 -1.06 -10.98
C LEU A 63 -4.08 -2.16 -12.00
N THR A 64 -3.11 -2.41 -12.89
CA THR A 64 -3.15 -3.67 -13.63
C THR A 64 -2.77 -4.80 -12.67
N LEU A 65 -3.71 -5.70 -12.40
CA LEU A 65 -3.52 -6.84 -11.52
C LEU A 65 -2.89 -8.02 -12.26
N ALA A 66 -2.19 -8.87 -11.52
CA ALA A 66 -1.63 -10.12 -11.99
C ALA A 66 -2.70 -11.06 -12.54
N ARG A 67 -2.28 -12.04 -13.35
CA ARG A 67 -3.19 -13.07 -13.87
C ARG A 67 -3.14 -14.38 -13.08
N THR A 68 -2.06 -14.59 -12.33
CA THR A 68 -1.86 -15.77 -11.48
C THR A 68 -1.05 -15.37 -10.24
N ASN A 69 -1.00 -16.26 -9.23
CA ASN A 69 -0.18 -16.06 -8.04
C ASN A 69 1.33 -16.01 -8.32
N SER A 70 1.76 -16.55 -9.45
CA SER A 70 3.16 -16.60 -9.88
C SER A 70 3.46 -15.71 -11.09
N ASP A 71 2.55 -14.79 -11.43
CA ASP A 71 2.77 -13.83 -12.52
C ASP A 71 4.03 -13.00 -12.21
N ASN A 72 4.89 -12.80 -13.20
CA ASN A 72 6.14 -12.06 -13.05
C ASN A 72 5.98 -10.58 -13.45
N MET A 73 4.74 -10.13 -13.65
CA MET A 73 4.37 -8.74 -13.90
C MET A 73 3.16 -8.38 -13.04
N ASN A 74 2.79 -7.09 -13.02
CA ASN A 74 1.54 -6.58 -12.46
C ASN A 74 1.40 -6.73 -10.94
N ALA A 75 0.36 -6.09 -10.41
CA ALA A 75 0.13 -5.99 -8.97
C ALA A 75 -0.65 -7.18 -8.39
N ARG A 76 -0.34 -7.56 -7.16
CA ARG A 76 -1.28 -8.24 -6.25
C ARG A 76 -1.49 -7.34 -5.04
N ILE A 77 -2.65 -7.43 -4.42
CA ILE A 77 -3.02 -6.57 -3.30
C ILE A 77 -3.51 -7.42 -2.13
N ALA A 78 -3.16 -7.01 -0.92
CA ALA A 78 -3.71 -7.50 0.33
C ALA A 78 -4.15 -6.32 1.20
N LEU A 79 -5.08 -6.57 2.12
CA LEU A 79 -5.50 -5.59 3.12
C LEU A 79 -5.52 -6.23 4.51
N LEU A 80 -4.76 -5.64 5.41
CA LEU A 80 -4.85 -5.84 6.85
C LEU A 80 -5.51 -4.61 7.47
N GLN A 81 -6.65 -4.80 8.13
CA GLN A 81 -7.15 -3.81 9.08
C GLN A 81 -6.52 -4.09 10.45
N TYR A 82 -5.99 -3.05 11.10
CA TYR A 82 -5.34 -3.20 12.40
C TYR A 82 -5.96 -2.29 13.47
N GLY A 83 -5.98 -2.78 14.69
CA GLY A 83 -6.39 -2.06 15.89
C GLY A 83 -5.35 -2.24 17.00
N SER A 84 -5.80 -2.71 18.16
CA SER A 84 -4.93 -3.03 19.30
C SER A 84 -3.92 -4.14 18.97
N GLU A 85 -3.01 -4.44 19.90
CA GLU A 85 -2.05 -5.55 19.77
C GLU A 85 -2.69 -6.93 19.47
N ARG A 86 -4.00 -7.08 19.70
CA ARG A 86 -4.74 -8.33 19.49
C ARG A 86 -5.78 -8.25 18.38
N ASP A 87 -6.08 -7.05 17.88
CA ASP A 87 -7.15 -6.83 16.90
C ASP A 87 -6.51 -6.63 15.53
N GLN A 88 -6.33 -7.73 14.82
CA GLN A 88 -5.70 -7.75 13.49
C GLN A 88 -6.60 -8.58 12.58
N ASP A 89 -7.10 -7.97 11.51
CA ASP A 89 -8.04 -8.61 10.59
C ASP A 89 -7.49 -8.58 9.16
N VAL A 90 -7.04 -9.74 8.68
CA VAL A 90 -6.65 -9.92 7.28
C VAL A 90 -7.93 -9.98 6.46
N VAL A 91 -8.38 -8.81 5.99
CA VAL A 91 -9.61 -8.62 5.22
C VAL A 91 -9.58 -9.46 3.94
N PHE A 92 -8.44 -9.44 3.25
CA PHE A 92 -8.12 -10.38 2.17
C PHE A 92 -6.58 -10.54 2.04
N PRO A 93 -6.10 -11.76 1.73
CA PRO A 93 -4.68 -12.02 1.51
C PRO A 93 -4.22 -11.46 0.15
N LEU A 94 -2.93 -11.65 -0.19
CA LEU A 94 -2.41 -11.27 -1.51
C LEU A 94 -3.18 -11.95 -2.63
N THR A 95 -4.00 -11.17 -3.34
CA THR A 95 -4.84 -11.64 -4.44
C THR A 95 -4.73 -10.70 -5.64
N TYR A 96 -5.12 -11.22 -6.80
CA TYR A 96 -5.29 -10.48 -8.05
C TYR A 96 -6.76 -10.48 -8.51
N ASN A 97 -7.65 -11.03 -7.70
CA ASN A 97 -9.06 -11.17 -8.01
C ASN A 97 -9.84 -9.94 -7.54
N LEU A 98 -10.18 -9.05 -8.47
CA LEU A 98 -10.93 -7.84 -8.16
C LEU A 98 -12.31 -8.12 -7.52
N THR A 99 -12.96 -9.23 -7.87
CA THR A 99 -14.24 -9.63 -7.26
C THR A 99 -14.05 -10.03 -5.80
N GLU A 100 -12.96 -10.72 -5.47
CA GLU A 100 -12.62 -11.07 -4.08
C GLU A 100 -12.36 -9.80 -3.27
N ILE A 101 -11.59 -8.87 -3.82
CA ILE A 101 -11.28 -7.57 -3.20
C ILE A 101 -12.58 -6.79 -2.93
N SER A 102 -13.42 -6.56 -3.95
CA SER A 102 -14.67 -5.81 -3.79
C SER A 102 -15.63 -6.48 -2.80
N ASN A 103 -15.76 -7.80 -2.82
CA ASN A 103 -16.64 -8.51 -1.88
C ASN A 103 -16.14 -8.42 -0.43
N ALA A 104 -14.83 -8.58 -0.22
CA ALA A 104 -14.22 -8.48 1.10
C ALA A 104 -14.35 -7.05 1.66
N LEU A 105 -14.11 -6.03 0.84
CA LEU A 105 -14.29 -4.62 1.20
C LEU A 105 -15.75 -4.28 1.49
N ALA A 106 -16.72 -4.88 0.80
CA ALA A 106 -18.14 -4.67 1.10
C ALA A 106 -18.59 -5.32 2.43
N GLN A 107 -17.84 -6.30 2.94
CA GLN A 107 -18.16 -7.05 4.16
C GLN A 107 -17.29 -6.68 5.36
N ILE A 108 -16.25 -5.87 5.14
CA ILE A 108 -15.32 -5.45 6.18
C ILE A 108 -16.08 -4.77 7.33
N LYS A 109 -15.72 -5.12 8.56
CA LYS A 109 -16.26 -4.50 9.76
C LYS A 109 -15.23 -3.56 10.35
N TYR A 110 -15.62 -2.33 10.62
CA TYR A 110 -14.78 -1.38 11.33
C TYR A 110 -14.50 -1.88 12.75
N LEU A 111 -13.22 -1.95 13.14
CA LEU A 111 -12.80 -2.50 14.44
C LEU A 111 -13.19 -1.63 15.63
N ASP A 112 -13.21 -0.31 15.46
CA ASP A 112 -13.45 0.67 16.54
C ASP A 112 -12.57 0.40 17.79
N SER A 113 -11.29 0.13 17.55
CA SER A 113 -10.34 -0.30 18.59
C SER A 113 -9.32 0.80 18.91
N SER A 114 -8.38 0.51 19.80
CA SER A 114 -7.12 1.27 19.90
C SER A 114 -6.23 1.01 18.67
N SER A 115 -5.05 1.64 18.59
CA SER A 115 -4.13 1.49 17.45
C SER A 115 -2.75 1.02 17.91
N ASN A 116 -2.19 0.00 17.25
CA ASN A 116 -0.80 -0.45 17.47
C ASN A 116 -0.12 -0.92 16.17
N ILE A 117 0.63 -0.01 15.54
CA ILE A 117 1.29 -0.26 14.26
C ILE A 117 2.42 -1.30 14.33
N GLY A 118 3.12 -1.42 15.46
CA GLY A 118 4.19 -2.42 15.61
C GLY A 118 3.66 -3.84 15.48
N SER A 119 2.56 -4.15 16.17
CA SER A 119 1.87 -5.44 16.06
C SER A 119 1.28 -5.68 14.68
N ALA A 120 0.75 -4.64 14.02
CA ALA A 120 0.19 -4.72 12.69
C ALA A 120 1.24 -5.14 11.64
N ILE A 121 2.42 -4.52 11.66
CA ILE A 121 3.52 -4.87 10.76
C ILE A 121 3.95 -6.33 10.96
N ILE A 122 4.14 -6.75 12.21
CA ILE A 122 4.55 -8.13 12.52
C ILE A 122 3.47 -9.12 12.05
N HIS A 123 2.20 -8.79 12.25
CA HIS A 123 1.08 -9.61 11.82
C HIS A 123 1.00 -9.72 10.28
N ALA A 124 1.16 -8.61 9.56
CA ALA A 124 1.21 -8.60 8.10
C ALA A 124 2.35 -9.47 7.57
N ILE A 125 3.55 -9.36 8.15
CA ILE A 125 4.68 -10.19 7.74
C ILE A 125 4.37 -11.68 7.95
N ASN A 126 3.85 -12.05 9.12
CA ASN A 126 3.66 -13.46 9.48
C ASN A 126 2.44 -14.14 8.83
N ASN A 127 1.47 -13.38 8.32
CA ASN A 127 0.22 -13.93 7.80
C ASN A 127 -0.09 -13.57 6.34
N ILE A 128 0.55 -12.53 5.78
CA ILE A 128 0.35 -12.10 4.39
C ILE A 128 1.63 -12.33 3.58
N VAL A 129 2.79 -11.94 4.11
CA VAL A 129 4.08 -12.09 3.42
C VAL A 129 4.61 -13.51 3.53
N LEU A 130 4.45 -14.12 4.70
CA LEU A 130 4.83 -15.48 5.03
C LEU A 130 3.58 -16.31 5.33
N SER A 131 3.69 -17.60 5.06
CA SER A 131 2.68 -18.60 5.37
C SER A 131 2.65 -18.86 6.88
N PRO A 132 1.47 -18.80 7.52
CA PRO A 132 1.32 -19.17 8.91
C PRO A 132 1.79 -20.61 9.16
N GLY A 133 2.78 -20.78 10.05
CA GLY A 133 3.25 -22.08 10.52
C GLY A 133 4.58 -22.53 9.92
N ASP A 134 4.69 -22.65 8.61
CA ASP A 134 5.92 -23.13 7.95
C ASP A 134 6.86 -22.00 7.49
N GLY A 135 6.40 -20.75 7.52
CA GLY A 135 7.20 -19.58 7.17
C GLY A 135 7.54 -19.50 5.68
N GLN A 136 6.86 -20.26 4.82
CA GLN A 136 7.06 -20.18 3.38
C GLN A 136 6.66 -18.78 2.88
N ARG A 137 7.51 -18.14 2.07
CA ARG A 137 7.19 -16.81 1.53
C ARG A 137 6.03 -16.90 0.53
N LEU A 138 4.93 -16.22 0.84
CA LEU A 138 3.74 -16.06 -0.01
C LEU A 138 3.87 -14.87 -0.97
N ALA A 139 4.56 -13.81 -0.54
CA ALA A 139 4.95 -12.71 -1.41
C ALA A 139 5.92 -13.19 -2.50
N ARG A 140 5.74 -12.69 -3.73
CA ARG A 140 6.57 -13.04 -4.89
C ARG A 140 7.99 -12.56 -4.65
N ARG A 141 8.97 -13.47 -4.74
CA ARG A 141 10.39 -13.14 -4.49
C ARG A 141 10.97 -12.12 -5.45
N ASN A 142 10.45 -12.07 -6.67
CA ASN A 142 10.84 -11.13 -7.71
C ASN A 142 9.97 -9.87 -7.73
N ALA A 143 8.95 -9.78 -6.87
CA ALA A 143 8.12 -8.59 -6.75
C ALA A 143 8.69 -7.63 -5.71
N GLU A 144 8.51 -6.33 -5.97
CA GLU A 144 8.64 -5.34 -4.91
C GLU A 144 7.52 -5.56 -3.87
N LEU A 145 7.88 -5.58 -2.60
CA LEU A 145 6.93 -5.71 -1.50
C LEU A 145 6.64 -4.33 -0.93
N SER A 146 5.51 -3.73 -1.32
CA SER A 146 5.11 -2.39 -0.88
C SER A 146 4.17 -2.48 0.32
N PHE A 147 4.51 -1.84 1.43
CA PHE A 147 3.58 -1.68 2.56
C PHE A 147 3.01 -0.27 2.54
N VAL A 148 1.69 -0.15 2.46
CA VAL A 148 1.00 1.15 2.47
C VAL A 148 0.23 1.30 3.77
N PHE A 149 0.70 2.19 4.64
CA PHE A 149 0.04 2.53 5.89
C PHE A 149 -1.00 3.62 5.65
N ILE A 150 -2.25 3.41 6.04
CA ILE A 150 -3.31 4.43 6.02
C ILE A 150 -3.74 4.67 7.46
N THR A 151 -3.45 5.85 7.99
CA THR A 151 -3.64 6.17 9.42
C THR A 151 -3.93 7.66 9.62
N ASP A 152 -4.49 8.04 10.77
CA ASP A 152 -4.55 9.43 11.20
C ASP A 152 -3.19 9.96 11.70
N GLY A 153 -2.20 9.08 11.86
CA GLY A 153 -0.83 9.41 12.25
C GLY A 153 -0.56 9.36 13.75
N ILE A 154 -1.53 8.93 14.57
CA ILE A 154 -1.35 8.74 16.01
C ILE A 154 -1.69 7.29 16.39
N THR A 155 -0.65 6.50 16.66
CA THR A 155 -0.76 5.07 16.96
C THR A 155 0.14 4.70 18.13
N GLY A 156 -0.24 3.67 18.89
CA GLY A 156 0.67 3.01 19.82
C GLY A 156 1.91 2.48 19.08
N SER A 157 3.09 2.72 19.66
CA SER A 157 4.40 2.41 19.05
C SER A 157 5.15 1.28 19.77
N LYS A 158 4.45 0.50 20.60
CA LYS A 158 5.02 -0.68 21.24
C LYS A 158 5.53 -1.65 20.17
N ASN A 159 6.72 -2.20 20.37
CA ASN A 159 7.43 -3.10 19.45
C ASN A 159 7.72 -2.50 18.06
N LEU A 160 7.59 -1.18 17.87
CA LEU A 160 7.81 -0.54 16.57
C LEU A 160 9.23 -0.80 16.04
N GLU A 161 10.28 -0.71 16.87
CA GLU A 161 11.65 -0.94 16.41
C GLU A 161 11.89 -2.37 15.90
N GLU A 162 11.28 -3.38 16.55
CA GLU A 162 11.32 -4.76 16.08
C GLU A 162 10.58 -4.93 14.76
N ALA A 163 9.41 -4.29 14.64
CA ALA A 163 8.63 -4.25 13.42
C ALA A 163 9.39 -3.60 12.25
N ILE A 164 10.03 -2.45 12.47
CA ILE A 164 10.88 -1.77 11.49
C ILE A 164 12.02 -2.69 11.04
N ASN A 165 12.69 -3.36 11.98
CA ASN A 165 13.76 -4.30 11.64
C ASN A 165 13.23 -5.50 10.84
N SER A 166 12.01 -5.95 11.11
CA SER A 166 11.36 -7.04 10.36
C SER A 166 11.01 -6.61 8.94
N MET A 167 10.50 -5.38 8.74
CA MET A 167 10.30 -4.81 7.40
C MET A 167 11.59 -4.76 6.60
N LYS A 168 12.67 -4.25 7.21
CA LYS A 168 14.00 -4.21 6.57
C LYS A 168 14.49 -5.60 6.16
N LYS A 169 14.29 -6.63 7.00
CA LYS A 169 14.67 -8.01 6.69
C LYS A 169 13.88 -8.63 5.53
N GLN A 170 12.67 -8.15 5.27
CA GLN A 170 11.80 -8.62 4.19
C GLN A 170 11.89 -7.75 2.92
N ASP A 171 12.82 -6.78 2.89
CA ASP A 171 12.99 -5.80 1.82
C ASP A 171 11.68 -5.03 1.50
N VAL A 172 10.91 -4.70 2.54
CA VAL A 172 9.67 -3.93 2.41
C VAL A 172 9.97 -2.49 2.03
N MET A 173 9.26 -1.97 1.02
CA MET A 173 9.21 -0.56 0.64
C MET A 173 7.97 0.10 1.26
N PRO A 174 8.11 0.89 2.34
CA PRO A 174 6.96 1.47 3.02
C PRO A 174 6.52 2.80 2.40
N THR A 175 5.22 3.03 2.39
CA THR A 175 4.58 4.29 2.05
C THR A 175 3.58 4.62 3.16
N VAL A 176 3.59 5.86 3.64
CA VAL A 176 2.74 6.30 4.74
C VAL A 176 1.76 7.33 4.21
N VAL A 177 0.47 7.03 4.27
CA VAL A 177 -0.63 7.97 4.00
C VAL A 177 -1.20 8.40 5.35
N ALA A 178 -0.80 9.58 5.81
CA ALA A 178 -1.23 10.15 7.08
C ALA A 178 -2.27 11.26 6.85
N LEU A 179 -3.44 11.10 7.48
CA LEU A 179 -4.65 11.86 7.18
C LEU A 179 -5.11 12.61 8.43
N GLY A 180 -4.93 13.93 8.44
CA GLY A 180 -5.27 14.75 9.61
C GLY A 180 -4.22 15.81 9.91
N SER A 181 -4.60 16.74 10.77
CA SER A 181 -3.72 17.84 11.20
C SER A 181 -2.73 17.44 12.28
N ASP A 182 -3.07 16.46 13.11
CA ASP A 182 -2.27 16.02 14.26
C ASP A 182 -1.64 14.67 13.96
N VAL A 183 -0.31 14.63 13.89
CA VAL A 183 0.45 13.43 13.52
C VAL A 183 1.72 13.33 14.35
N ASP A 184 2.11 12.12 14.72
CA ASP A 184 3.41 11.83 15.31
C ASP A 184 4.45 11.64 14.19
N MET A 185 5.11 12.73 13.79
CA MET A 185 6.10 12.70 12.72
C MET A 185 7.29 11.78 13.00
N ASP A 186 7.64 11.53 14.27
CA ASP A 186 8.74 10.63 14.60
C ASP A 186 8.35 9.18 14.30
N VAL A 187 7.10 8.81 14.60
CA VAL A 187 6.55 7.51 14.20
C VAL A 187 6.46 7.41 12.67
N LEU A 188 5.94 8.43 11.98
CA LEU A 188 5.81 8.39 10.50
C LEU A 188 7.18 8.27 9.81
N LEU A 189 8.19 8.98 10.29
CA LEU A 189 9.56 8.88 9.77
C LEU A 189 10.15 7.49 9.99
N LYS A 190 9.89 6.85 11.14
CA LYS A 190 10.32 5.47 11.37
C LYS A 190 9.64 4.49 10.41
N LEU A 191 8.33 4.65 10.20
CA LEU A 191 7.57 3.83 9.25
C LEU A 191 8.08 3.98 7.82
N GLY A 192 8.34 5.22 7.38
CA GLY A 192 8.96 5.53 6.09
C GLY A 192 10.46 5.18 6.01
N LEU A 193 11.02 4.48 7.00
CA LEU A 193 12.44 4.12 7.08
C LEU A 193 13.41 5.31 6.94
N GLY A 194 12.98 6.49 7.37
CA GLY A 194 13.71 7.76 7.28
C GLY A 194 13.49 8.53 5.98
N ASP A 195 12.80 7.96 4.98
CA ASP A 195 12.47 8.66 3.75
C ASP A 195 11.22 9.52 3.92
N ARG A 196 11.42 10.84 3.86
CA ARG A 196 10.33 11.82 3.90
C ARG A 196 9.46 11.80 2.65
N ALA A 197 10.01 11.41 1.50
CA ALA A 197 9.26 11.35 0.24
C ALA A 197 8.20 10.23 0.25
N ALA A 198 8.42 9.19 1.06
CA ALA A 198 7.47 8.11 1.27
C ALA A 198 6.26 8.49 2.16
N ILE A 199 6.23 9.70 2.72
CA ILE A 199 5.16 10.17 3.62
C ILE A 199 4.26 11.15 2.89
N PHE A 200 3.05 10.70 2.60
CA PHE A 200 1.97 11.47 2.03
C PHE A 200 1.09 12.01 3.16
N ARG A 201 1.14 13.32 3.36
CA ARG A 201 0.29 14.00 4.35
C ARG A 201 -0.85 14.71 3.65
N GLU A 202 -2.07 14.40 4.06
CA GLU A 202 -3.27 15.09 3.61
C GLU A 202 -4.08 15.60 4.80
N LYS A 203 -4.93 16.59 4.53
CA LYS A 203 -5.69 17.29 5.57
C LYS A 203 -6.74 16.38 6.22
N ASP A 204 -7.39 15.57 5.41
CA ASP A 204 -8.52 14.73 5.79
C ASP A 204 -8.69 13.57 4.80
N TYR A 205 -9.65 12.68 5.09
CA TYR A 205 -9.93 11.51 4.27
C TYR A 205 -10.65 11.84 2.95
N ASP A 206 -11.22 13.05 2.81
CA ASP A 206 -11.83 13.46 1.53
C ASP A 206 -10.74 13.67 0.46
N SER A 207 -9.51 14.04 0.86
CA SER A 207 -8.34 14.09 -0.02
C SER A 207 -8.05 12.79 -0.77
N LEU A 208 -8.39 11.61 -0.20
CA LEU A 208 -8.11 10.32 -0.83
C LEU A 208 -8.82 10.15 -2.19
N SER A 209 -9.98 10.79 -2.34
CA SER A 209 -10.77 10.79 -3.57
C SER A 209 -10.34 11.86 -4.58
N GLN A 210 -9.42 12.76 -4.19
CA GLN A 210 -9.00 13.86 -5.05
C GLN A 210 -8.03 13.35 -6.11
N PRO A 211 -8.26 13.65 -7.42
CA PRO A 211 -7.38 13.20 -8.49
C PRO A 211 -5.91 13.61 -8.29
N SER A 212 -5.66 14.78 -7.72
CA SER A 212 -4.29 15.27 -7.46
C SER A 212 -3.52 14.39 -6.48
N PHE A 213 -4.19 13.87 -5.46
CA PHE A 213 -3.58 12.93 -4.53
C PHE A 213 -3.49 11.55 -5.16
N PHE A 214 -4.60 11.05 -5.71
CA PHE A 214 -4.71 9.70 -6.26
C PHE A 214 -3.68 9.45 -7.37
N ASP A 215 -3.57 10.34 -8.35
CA ASP A 215 -2.60 10.21 -9.45
C ASP A 215 -1.15 10.22 -8.96
N ARG A 216 -0.86 11.06 -7.95
CA ARG A 216 0.48 11.14 -7.34
C ARG A 216 0.80 9.85 -6.58
N PHE A 217 -0.18 9.29 -5.86
CA PHE A 217 -0.03 8.03 -5.15
C PHE A 217 0.18 6.86 -6.11
N ILE A 218 -0.64 6.74 -7.17
CA ILE A 218 -0.50 5.69 -8.19
C ILE A 218 0.89 5.73 -8.85
N ARG A 219 1.40 6.92 -9.19
CA ARG A 219 2.76 7.08 -9.74
C ARG A 219 3.88 6.70 -8.77
N TRP A 220 3.64 6.80 -7.46
CA TRP A 220 4.63 6.43 -6.46
C TRP A 220 4.74 4.92 -6.31
N ILE A 221 3.60 4.21 -6.34
CA ILE A 221 3.58 2.76 -6.16
C ILE A 221 3.91 1.95 -7.44
N CYS A 222 4.07 2.59 -8.61
CA CYS A 222 4.17 1.91 -9.92
C CYS A 222 5.49 2.05 -10.69
#